data_AF-A0A7S3DD49-F1
#
_entry.id   AF-A0A7S3DD49-F1
#
_cell.length_a   1.000
_cell.length_b   1.000
_cell.length_c   1.000
_cell.angle_alpha   90.00
_cell.angle_beta   90.00
_cell.angle_gamma   90.00
#
_symmetry.space_group_name_H-M   'P 1'
#
loop_
_entity.id
_entity.type
_entity.pdbx_description
1 polymer ?
#
loop_
_entity_poly.entity_id
_entity_poly.type
_entity_poly.pdbx_seq_one_letter_code
_entity_poly.pdbx_strand_id
1 'polypeptide(L)'
;LAASSAAGALTVAETPSVRYADVGGIDNLLQDIRELIEYPITHPEIYWHLGIDPPRGILLHGPPGCGKTLLANAIAGELGVPFIKVAATELVAGVAGESEAKIRQLFEEAQ
;
A
#
# COMPACT_ATOMS: atom_id res chain seq x y z
N LEU A 1 17.01 28.92 -22.98
CA LEU A 1 17.81 28.23 -21.94
C LEU A 1 17.45 28.91 -20.62
N ALA A 2 16.86 28.30 -19.60
CA ALA A 2 16.88 26.90 -19.20
C ALA A 2 15.47 26.38 -18.87
N ALA A 3 15.25 25.10 -19.16
CA ALA A 3 14.16 24.29 -18.65
C ALA A 3 14.51 23.75 -17.25
N SER A 4 13.51 23.15 -16.59
CA SER A 4 13.58 22.35 -15.35
C SER A 4 13.37 23.16 -14.06
N SER A 5 12.47 22.81 -13.14
CA SER A 5 11.94 21.49 -12.81
C SER A 5 10.48 21.56 -12.36
N ALA A 6 9.57 20.92 -13.11
CA ALA A 6 8.32 20.43 -12.54
C ALA A 6 8.61 19.02 -12.01
N ALA A 7 9.28 18.94 -10.85
CA ALA A 7 9.23 17.74 -10.04
C ALA A 7 7.79 17.68 -9.47
N GLY A 8 6.89 17.07 -10.24
CA GLY A 8 5.52 16.82 -9.77
C GLY A 8 5.63 16.01 -8.48
N ALA A 9 5.04 16.53 -7.41
CA ALA A 9 5.01 15.88 -6.11
C ALA A 9 4.55 14.42 -6.27
N LEU A 10 5.47 13.48 -6.14
CA LEU A 10 5.16 12.06 -6.09
C LEU A 10 4.53 11.81 -4.72
N THR A 11 3.25 11.43 -4.77
CA THR A 11 2.39 10.90 -3.70
C THR A 11 2.83 11.16 -2.26
N VAL A 12 2.25 12.20 -1.65
CA VAL A 12 2.32 12.38 -0.18
C VAL A 12 1.69 11.15 0.48
N ALA A 13 2.44 10.49 1.36
CA ALA A 13 1.93 9.38 2.15
C ALA A 13 0.93 9.95 3.18
N GLU A 14 -0.35 9.67 2.97
CA GLU A 14 -1.42 10.10 3.87
C GLU A 14 -1.91 8.91 4.69
N THR A 15 -2.29 9.16 5.94
CA THR A 15 -2.97 8.15 6.76
C THR A 15 -4.48 8.29 6.52
N PRO A 16 -5.15 7.35 5.83
CA PRO A 16 -6.57 7.44 5.57
C PRO A 16 -7.38 7.35 6.87
N SER A 17 -8.54 8.00 6.90
CA SER A 17 -9.44 7.97 8.07
C SER A 17 -10.40 6.79 8.09
N VAL A 18 -10.56 6.10 6.95
CA VAL A 18 -11.48 4.97 6.76
C VAL A 18 -11.05 3.80 7.66
N ARG A 19 -12.01 3.12 8.28
CA ARG A 19 -11.80 2.00 9.22
C ARG A 19 -12.48 0.73 8.73
N TYR A 20 -12.21 -0.41 9.38
CA TYR A 20 -12.91 -1.67 9.05
C TYR A 20 -14.43 -1.56 9.19
N ALA A 21 -14.91 -0.78 10.15
CA ALA A 21 -16.33 -0.53 10.36
C ALA A 21 -17.03 0.12 9.14
N ASP A 22 -16.28 0.81 8.27
CA ASP A 22 -16.81 1.47 7.08
C ASP A 22 -16.90 0.52 5.87
N VAL A 23 -16.42 -0.73 5.99
CA VAL A 23 -16.39 -1.71 4.88
C VAL A 23 -17.35 -2.86 5.16
N GLY A 24 -18.38 -2.99 4.32
CA GLY A 24 -19.36 -4.07 4.45
C GLY A 24 -18.86 -5.43 3.94
N GLY A 25 -19.25 -6.51 4.62
CA GLY A 25 -19.05 -7.89 4.14
C GLY A 25 -17.62 -8.42 4.22
N ILE A 26 -16.79 -7.83 5.09
CA ILE A 26 -15.37 -8.20 5.25
C ILE A 26 -15.14 -9.22 6.37
N ASP A 27 -16.18 -9.65 7.09
CA ASP A 27 -16.04 -10.50 8.28
C ASP A 27 -15.24 -11.77 8.00
N ASN A 28 -15.49 -12.40 6.85
CA ASN A 28 -14.79 -13.61 6.42
C ASN A 28 -13.34 -13.37 5.97
N LEU A 29 -12.99 -12.13 5.62
CA LEU A 29 -11.65 -11.72 5.16
C LEU A 29 -10.81 -11.11 6.29
N LEU A 30 -11.46 -10.65 7.36
CA LEU A 30 -10.81 -9.88 8.42
C LEU A 30 -9.73 -10.70 9.14
N GLN A 31 -9.95 -12.00 9.31
CA GLN A 31 -8.95 -12.89 9.90
C GLN A 31 -7.69 -12.98 9.02
N ASP A 32 -7.85 -13.20 7.71
CA ASP A 32 -6.73 -13.27 6.78
C ASP A 32 -5.96 -11.95 6.73
N ILE A 33 -6.66 -10.82 6.72
CA ILE A 33 -6.06 -9.48 6.74
C ILE A 33 -5.23 -9.28 8.01
N ARG A 34 -5.76 -9.70 9.16
CA ARG A 34 -5.06 -9.61 10.44
C ARG A 34 -3.77 -10.42 10.44
N GLU A 35 -3.85 -11.67 10.00
CA GLU A 35 -2.71 -12.59 9.98
C GLU A 35 -1.63 -12.17 8.98
N LEU A 36 -2.05 -11.64 7.82
CA LEU A 36 -1.13 -11.30 6.73
C LEU A 36 -0.55 -9.89 6.83
N ILE A 37 -1.22 -8.97 7.54
CA ILE A 37 -0.84 -7.55 7.59
C ILE A 37 -0.70 -7.04 9.03
N GLU A 38 -1.76 -7.17 9.83
CA GLU A 38 -1.80 -6.55 11.17
C GLU A 38 -0.76 -7.18 12.10
N TYR A 39 -0.74 -8.51 12.24
CA TYR A 39 0.19 -9.20 13.14
C TYR A 39 1.68 -9.01 12.80
N PRO A 40 2.12 -9.05 11.53
CA PRO A 40 3.49 -8.69 11.19
C PRO A 40 3.92 -7.30 11.66
N ILE A 41 2.98 -6.34 11.69
CA ILE A 41 3.25 -4.94 12.05
C ILE A 41 3.14 -4.72 13.56
N THR A 42 2.11 -5.27 14.20
CA THR A 42 1.83 -5.05 15.62
C THR A 42 2.56 -6.02 16.55
N HIS A 43 2.92 -7.21 16.04
CA HIS A 43 3.57 -8.29 16.79
C HIS A 43 4.80 -8.88 16.06
N PRO A 44 5.78 -8.06 15.64
CA PRO A 44 6.97 -8.55 14.93
C PRO A 44 7.80 -9.54 15.75
N GLU A 45 7.71 -9.50 17.09
CA GLU A 45 8.39 -10.42 17.99
C GLU A 45 8.02 -11.88 17.72
N ILE A 46 6.77 -12.17 17.35
CA ILE A 46 6.31 -13.55 17.11
C ILE A 46 7.10 -14.16 15.94
N TYR A 47 7.26 -13.40 14.86
CA TYR A 47 7.97 -13.83 13.65
C TYR A 47 9.47 -14.03 13.91
N TRP A 48 10.08 -13.16 14.72
CA TRP A 48 11.47 -13.33 15.15
C TRP A 48 11.63 -14.61 15.97
N HIS A 49 10.83 -14.82 17.02
CA HIS A 49 10.96 -15.99 17.89
C HIS A 49 10.75 -17.31 17.13
N LEU A 50 9.86 -17.31 16.15
CA LEU A 50 9.61 -18.46 15.28
C LEU A 50 10.69 -18.65 14.20
N GLY A 51 11.53 -17.63 13.94
CA GLY A 51 12.55 -17.66 12.89
C GLY A 51 11.97 -17.69 11.49
N ILE A 52 10.78 -17.11 11.28
CA ILE A 52 10.09 -17.06 9.99
C ILE A 52 10.00 -15.63 9.48
N ASP A 53 10.13 -15.46 8.16
CA ASP A 53 9.91 -14.17 7.53
C ASP A 53 8.40 -13.87 7.42
N PRO A 54 7.96 -12.65 7.74
CA PRO A 54 6.58 -12.25 7.55
C PRO A 54 6.23 -12.13 6.05
N PRO A 55 4.94 -12.28 5.67
CA PRO A 55 4.47 -12.00 4.32
C PRO A 55 4.80 -10.57 3.89
N ARG A 56 5.28 -10.39 2.65
CA ARG A 56 5.72 -9.06 2.14
C ARG A 56 4.76 -8.39 1.15
N GLY A 57 3.72 -9.08 0.71
CA GLY A 57 2.81 -8.55 -0.30
C GLY A 57 1.53 -9.34 -0.42
N ILE A 58 0.45 -8.65 -0.78
CA ILE A 58 -0.90 -9.20 -0.88
C ILE A 58 -1.53 -8.73 -2.19
N LEU A 59 -2.30 -9.62 -2.82
CA LEU A 59 -3.06 -9.33 -4.02
C LEU A 59 -4.56 -9.38 -3.74
N LEU A 60 -5.23 -8.23 -3.81
CA LEU A 60 -6.69 -8.15 -3.74
C LEU A 60 -7.27 -8.26 -5.15
N HIS A 61 -8.00 -9.35 -5.44
CA HIS A 61 -8.59 -9.59 -6.76
C HIS A 61 -10.12 -9.80 -6.71
N GLY A 62 -10.78 -9.77 -7.87
CA GLY A 62 -12.21 -10.02 -8.04
C GLY A 62 -12.91 -8.99 -8.94
N PRO A 63 -14.24 -9.06 -9.11
CA PRO A 63 -15.01 -8.16 -9.98
C PRO A 63 -14.84 -6.68 -9.61
N PRO A 64 -15.09 -5.75 -10.56
CA PRO A 64 -15.12 -4.32 -10.25
C PRO A 64 -16.24 -4.01 -9.26
N GLY A 65 -16.01 -3.06 -8.35
CA GLY A 65 -17.01 -2.63 -7.37
C GLY A 65 -17.06 -3.40 -6.05
N CYS A 66 -16.28 -4.48 -5.86
CA CYS A 66 -16.26 -5.24 -4.60
C CYS A 66 -15.41 -4.60 -3.48
N GLY A 67 -15.20 -3.28 -3.48
CA GLY A 67 -14.54 -2.58 -2.36
C GLY A 67 -13.03 -2.79 -2.18
N LYS A 68 -12.29 -3.40 -3.12
CA LYS A 68 -10.84 -3.65 -2.99
C LYS A 68 -10.01 -2.41 -2.60
N THR A 69 -10.24 -1.30 -3.31
CA THR A 69 -9.54 -0.04 -3.01
C THR A 69 -9.98 0.54 -1.67
N LEU A 70 -11.26 0.43 -1.32
CA LEU A 70 -11.78 0.89 -0.03
C LEU A 70 -11.16 0.09 1.12
N LEU A 71 -11.06 -1.23 0.96
CA LEU A 71 -10.44 -2.14 1.91
C LEU A 71 -8.97 -1.81 2.15
N ALA A 72 -8.19 -1.54 1.10
CA ALA A 72 -6.79 -1.13 1.26
C ALA A 72 -6.65 0.17 2.09
N ASN A 73 -7.55 1.15 1.87
CA ASN A 73 -7.58 2.37 2.69
C ASN A 73 -8.01 2.07 4.13
N ALA A 74 -9.01 1.20 4.33
CA ALA A 74 -9.47 0.82 5.65
C ALA A 74 -8.37 0.11 6.45
N ILE A 75 -7.58 -0.77 5.83
CA ILE A 75 -6.44 -1.43 6.46
C ILE A 75 -5.41 -0.41 6.94
N ALA A 76 -4.97 0.49 6.05
CA ALA A 76 -3.99 1.50 6.43
C ALA A 76 -4.52 2.46 7.50
N GLY A 77 -5.80 2.82 7.39
CA GLY A 77 -6.47 3.68 8.34
C GLY A 77 -6.56 3.02 9.71
N GLU A 78 -7.04 1.78 9.79
CA GLU A 78 -7.13 0.99 11.02
C GLU A 78 -5.78 0.93 11.75
N LEU A 79 -4.71 0.60 11.03
CA LEU A 79 -3.36 0.49 11.58
C LEU A 79 -2.69 1.84 11.85
N GLY A 80 -3.28 2.94 11.36
CA GLY A 80 -2.73 4.28 11.51
C GLY A 80 -1.38 4.48 10.79
N VAL A 81 -1.14 3.71 9.72
CA VAL A 81 0.13 3.75 8.97
C VAL A 81 0.02 4.67 7.74
N PRO A 82 1.14 5.26 7.27
CA PRO A 82 1.15 6.00 6.02
C PRO A 82 0.75 5.11 4.84
N PHE A 83 -0.11 5.62 3.95
CA PHE A 83 -0.57 4.90 2.77
C PHE A 83 -0.15 5.62 1.50
N ILE A 84 0.68 4.94 0.69
CA ILE A 84 1.12 5.44 -0.62
C ILE A 84 0.29 4.73 -1.69
N LYS A 85 -0.59 5.48 -2.34
CA LYS A 85 -1.43 4.97 -3.42
C LYS A 85 -0.86 5.39 -4.77
N VAL A 86 -0.55 4.41 -5.62
CA VAL A 86 -0.03 4.66 -6.97
C VAL A 86 -0.90 3.96 -8.01
N ALA A 87 -1.41 4.69 -8.99
CA ALA A 87 -2.05 4.07 -10.15
C ALA A 87 -0.99 3.60 -11.15
N ALA A 88 -1.19 2.44 -11.76
CA ALA A 88 -0.26 1.90 -12.76
C ALA A 88 0.00 2.87 -13.92
N THR A 89 -0.99 3.67 -14.29
CA THR A 89 -0.87 4.71 -15.33
C THR A 89 0.08 5.85 -14.97
N GLU A 90 0.35 6.10 -13.68
CA GLU A 90 1.28 7.14 -13.22
C GLU A 90 2.74 6.70 -13.36
N LEU A 91 2.97 5.39 -13.27
CA LEU A 91 4.28 4.76 -13.40
C LEU A 91 4.74 4.65 -14.86
N VAL A 92 3.81 4.51 -15.80
CA VAL A 92 4.14 4.39 -17.23
C VAL A 92 4.58 5.75 -17.79
N ALA A 93 5.81 5.81 -18.31
CA ALA A 93 6.35 6.96 -19.01
C ALA A 93 6.58 6.67 -20.50
N GLY A 94 6.46 7.70 -21.34
CA GLY A 94 6.70 7.59 -22.79
C GLY A 94 8.18 7.52 -23.18
N VAL A 95 9.08 7.76 -22.23
CA VAL A 95 10.53 7.78 -22.44
C VAL A 95 11.16 6.56 -21.75
N ALA A 96 12.11 5.92 -22.42
CA ALA A 96 12.81 4.75 -21.88
C ALA A 96 13.58 5.09 -20.61
N GLY A 97 13.44 4.26 -19.56
CA GLY A 97 14.16 4.40 -18.29
C GLY A 97 13.47 5.30 -17.25
N GLU A 98 12.50 6.13 -17.64
CA GLU A 98 11.79 7.02 -16.71
C GLU A 98 10.84 6.24 -15.78
N SER A 99 10.22 5.17 -16.26
CA SER A 99 9.29 4.36 -15.45
C SER A 99 10.05 3.65 -14.33
N GLU A 100 11.21 3.09 -14.64
CA GLU A 100 12.10 2.41 -13.69
C GLU A 100 12.66 3.39 -12.65
N ALA A 101 13.03 4.60 -13.08
CA ALA A 101 13.47 5.66 -12.18
C ALA A 101 12.37 6.05 -11.18
N LYS A 102 11.12 6.23 -11.65
CA LYS A 102 9.97 6.52 -10.79
C LYS A 102 9.70 5.41 -9.78
N ILE A 103 9.74 4.14 -10.20
CA ILE A 103 9.55 3.01 -9.29
C ILE A 103 10.63 3.02 -8.21
N ARG A 104 11.90 3.24 -8.58
CA ARG A 104 13.00 3.30 -7.61
C ARG A 104 12.79 4.42 -6.59
N GLN A 105 12.47 5.61 -7.07
CA GLN A 105 12.21 6.77 -6.20
C GLN A 105 11.04 6.50 -5.24
N LEU A 106 9.96 5.89 -5.72
CA LEU A 106 8.81 5.52 -4.90
C LEU A 106 9.19 4.58 -3.74
N PHE A 107 10.03 3.58 -4.01
CA PHE A 107 10.50 2.67 -2.96
C PHE A 107 11.50 3.33 -2.01
N GLU A 108 12.32 4.29 -2.49
CA GLU A 108 13.21 5.09 -1.64
C GLU A 108 12.42 6.01 -0.69
N GLU A 109 11.30 6.57 -1.14
CA GLU A 109 10.40 7.40 -0.33
C GLU A 109 9.60 6.60 0.72
N ALA A 110 9.40 5.30 0.48
CA ALA A 110 8.63 4.41 1.35
C ALA A 110 9.44 3.72 2.46
N GLN A 111 10.77 3.92 2.49
CA GLN A 111 11.65 3.43 3.57
C GLN A 111 11.48 4.21 4.86
#